data_AF-A0A856MU39-F1
#
_entry.id   AF-A0A856MU39-F1
#
_cell.length_a   1.000
_cell.length_b   1.000
_cell.length_c   1.000
_cell.angle_alpha   90.00
_cell.angle_beta   90.00
_cell.angle_gamma   90.00
#
_symmetry.space_group_name_H-M   'P 1'
#
loop_
_entity.id
_entity.type
_entity.pdbx_description
1 polymer ?
#
loop_
_entity_poly.entity_id
_entity_poly.type
_entity_poly.pdbx_seq_one_letter_code
_entity_poly.pdbx_strand_id
1 'polypeptide(L)'
;PPGQASDLLPVRGTRSYIGIGPNIGFSGGDTALAEGAFTIFSKIGITRNFSFRPAAVFSDNAVFLLPVTFDFPVKRVTDFEEEQINFIPYVGAGAAISTSGDNSVGFLLTGGVDVPLSPEFTATAGLNFGFLDQTDVGLMFGIGYNF
;
A
#
# COMPACT_ATOMS: atom_id res chain seq x y z
N PRO A 1 -1.11 -15.77 -46.69
CA PRO A 1 -0.91 -16.55 -45.45
C PRO A 1 -0.63 -15.62 -44.25
N PRO A 2 -1.60 -15.40 -43.34
CA PRO A 2 -1.40 -14.54 -42.18
C PRO A 2 -0.64 -15.32 -41.10
N GLY A 3 0.58 -14.86 -40.81
CA GLY A 3 1.42 -15.36 -39.73
C GLY A 3 0.99 -14.75 -38.40
N GLN A 4 0.92 -15.60 -37.38
CA GLN A 4 0.54 -15.35 -36.00
C GLN A 4 1.22 -14.11 -35.41
N ALA A 5 0.47 -13.02 -35.28
CA ALA A 5 0.65 -12.13 -34.14
C ALA A 5 -0.12 -12.78 -32.99
N SER A 6 0.56 -13.70 -32.28
CA SER A 6 0.04 -14.25 -31.03
C SER A 6 -0.22 -13.10 -30.06
N ASP A 7 -1.47 -13.00 -29.61
CA ASP A 7 -1.96 -12.11 -28.56
C ASP A 7 -0.95 -11.99 -27.41
N LEU A 8 -0.13 -10.95 -27.45
CA LEU A 8 0.44 -10.40 -26.23
C LEU A 8 -0.70 -9.66 -25.56
N LEU A 9 -1.49 -10.37 -24.75
CA LEU A 9 -2.33 -9.70 -23.76
C LEU A 9 -1.44 -8.65 -23.09
N PRO A 10 -1.79 -7.35 -23.08
CA PRO A 10 -1.00 -6.38 -22.35
C PRO A 10 -0.89 -6.91 -20.93
N VAL A 11 0.33 -7.22 -20.50
CA VAL A 11 0.62 -7.57 -19.10
C VAL A 11 0.10 -6.37 -18.33
N ARG A 12 -1.07 -6.52 -17.68
CA ARG A 12 -1.74 -5.41 -17.00
C ARG A 12 -0.69 -4.77 -16.10
N GLY A 13 -0.34 -3.51 -16.38
CA GLY A 13 0.45 -2.71 -15.47
C GLY A 13 -0.18 -2.76 -14.09
N THR A 14 0.62 -2.57 -13.05
CA THR A 14 0.12 -2.62 -11.68
C THR A 14 -1.12 -1.72 -11.56
N ARG A 15 -2.27 -2.31 -11.21
CA ARG A 15 -3.54 -1.58 -11.10
C ARG A 15 -3.36 -0.42 -10.12
N SER A 16 -3.79 0.76 -10.53
CA SER A 16 -3.84 1.93 -9.65
C SER A 16 -5.18 1.96 -8.92
N TYR A 17 -5.18 2.46 -7.69
CA TYR A 17 -6.40 2.60 -6.90
C TYR A 17 -6.31 3.78 -5.93
N ILE A 18 -7.47 4.22 -5.48
CA ILE A 18 -7.63 5.10 -4.31
C ILE A 18 -8.55 4.41 -3.32
N GLY A 19 -8.20 4.47 -2.04
CA GLY A 19 -8.90 3.71 -1.01
C GLY A 19 -8.88 4.38 0.33
N ILE A 20 -9.64 3.76 1.23
CA ILE A 20 -9.78 4.17 2.61
C ILE A 20 -9.72 2.97 3.53
N GLY A 21 -9.39 3.20 4.79
CA GLY A 21 -9.55 2.19 5.83
C GLY A 21 -8.86 2.55 7.14
N PRO A 22 -8.94 1.66 8.15
CA PRO A 22 -8.34 1.89 9.45
C PRO A 22 -6.82 1.73 9.43
N ASN A 23 -6.14 2.49 10.29
CA ASN A 23 -4.79 2.24 10.77
C ASN A 23 -4.84 1.87 12.25
N ILE A 24 -4.09 0.85 12.63
CA ILE A 24 -3.88 0.44 14.01
C ILE A 24 -2.41 0.58 14.31
N GLY A 25 -2.06 1.54 15.17
CA GLY A 25 -0.70 1.69 15.66
C GLY A 25 -0.39 0.77 16.84
N PHE A 26 0.89 0.43 16.99
CA PHE A 26 1.37 -0.49 18.03
C PHE A 26 2.49 0.08 18.90
N SER A 27 3.26 1.00 18.35
CA SER A 27 4.48 1.52 18.96
C SER A 27 4.82 2.84 18.30
N GLY A 28 5.36 3.78 19.06
CA GLY A 28 5.75 5.09 18.57
C GLY A 28 5.50 6.20 19.57
N GLY A 29 5.63 7.44 19.09
CA GLY A 29 5.21 8.65 19.79
C GLY A 29 3.76 9.03 19.52
N ASP A 30 3.41 10.28 19.85
CA ASP A 30 2.06 10.83 19.68
C ASP A 30 1.82 11.23 18.21
N THR A 31 1.70 10.24 17.33
CA THR A 31 1.37 10.42 15.91
C THR A 31 0.23 9.50 15.46
N ALA A 32 -0.50 9.93 14.43
CA ALA A 32 -1.60 9.14 13.88
C ALA A 32 -1.18 7.77 13.33
N LEU A 33 0.11 7.57 13.03
CA LEU A 33 0.62 6.28 12.57
C LEU A 33 0.73 5.28 13.74
N ALA A 34 1.09 5.75 14.92
CA ALA A 34 1.29 4.97 16.14
C ALA A 34 0.00 4.76 16.97
N GLU A 35 -1.13 5.31 16.51
CA GLU A 35 -2.44 5.24 17.16
C GLU A 35 -3.52 4.61 16.26
N GLY A 36 -4.72 4.44 16.82
CA GLY A 36 -5.92 4.12 16.04
C GLY A 36 -6.34 5.32 15.19
N ALA A 37 -6.33 5.18 13.88
CA ALA A 37 -6.52 6.29 12.95
C ALA A 37 -7.30 5.89 11.69
N PHE A 38 -7.78 6.87 10.95
CA PHE A 38 -8.39 6.70 9.63
C PHE A 38 -7.37 7.03 8.53
N THR A 39 -7.32 6.23 7.47
CA THR A 39 -6.35 6.41 6.38
C THR A 39 -7.06 6.60 5.06
N ILE A 40 -6.59 7.58 4.28
CA ILE A 40 -6.83 7.67 2.84
C ILE A 40 -5.52 7.32 2.16
N PHE A 41 -5.55 6.39 1.22
CA PHE A 41 -4.35 5.92 0.54
C PHE A 41 -4.58 5.76 -0.95
N SER A 42 -3.49 5.74 -1.70
CA SER A 42 -3.52 5.45 -3.12
C SER A 42 -2.34 4.56 -3.49
N LYS A 43 -2.49 3.89 -4.63
CA LYS A 43 -1.43 3.23 -5.36
C LYS A 43 -1.46 3.73 -6.79
N ILE A 44 -0.33 4.20 -7.27
CA ILE A 44 -0.14 4.71 -8.62
C ILE A 44 1.00 3.93 -9.26
N GLY A 45 0.69 3.13 -10.27
CA GLY A 45 1.70 2.38 -11.02
C GLY A 45 2.64 3.31 -11.79
N ILE A 46 3.94 3.26 -11.50
CA ILE A 46 4.99 4.02 -12.21
C ILE A 46 5.56 3.17 -13.35
N THR A 47 5.87 1.91 -13.04
CA THR A 47 6.38 0.92 -13.99
C THR A 47 5.66 -0.41 -13.78
N ARG A 48 6.09 -1.48 -14.46
CA ARG A 48 5.52 -2.82 -14.29
C ARG A 48 5.62 -3.37 -12.87
N ASN A 49 6.61 -2.93 -12.09
CA ASN A 49 6.88 -3.46 -10.76
C ASN A 49 7.12 -2.36 -9.73
N PHE A 50 6.98 -1.10 -10.10
CA PHE A 50 7.13 0.00 -9.15
C PHE A 50 5.86 0.83 -9.08
N SER A 51 5.44 1.13 -7.86
CA SER A 51 4.29 1.98 -7.57
C SER A 51 4.66 3.08 -6.58
N PHE A 52 4.07 4.25 -6.74
CA PHE A 52 4.03 5.27 -5.69
C PHE A 52 2.79 5.00 -4.83
N ARG A 53 2.94 4.91 -3.50
CA ARG A 53 1.84 4.58 -2.59
C ARG A 53 1.59 5.66 -1.53
N PRO A 54 1.14 6.87 -1.92
CA PRO A 54 0.93 7.93 -0.96
C PRO A 54 -0.25 7.62 -0.04
N ALA A 55 -0.15 8.02 1.22
CA ALA A 55 -1.24 7.94 2.18
C ALA A 55 -1.26 9.14 3.12
N ALA A 56 -2.43 9.45 3.64
CA ALA A 56 -2.64 10.39 4.72
C ALA A 56 -3.40 9.66 5.84
N VAL A 57 -2.77 9.59 7.01
CA VAL A 57 -3.27 8.93 8.22
C VAL A 57 -3.72 10.02 9.19
N PHE A 58 -4.98 9.96 9.63
CA PHE A 58 -5.66 10.99 10.38
C PHE A 58 -6.12 10.48 11.75
N SER A 59 -5.64 11.12 12.80
CA SER A 59 -6.10 11.03 14.19
C SER A 59 -6.30 12.48 14.70
N ASP A 60 -5.81 12.82 15.88
CA ASP A 60 -5.73 14.20 16.38
C ASP A 60 -4.75 15.06 15.57
N ASN A 61 -3.69 14.42 15.04
CA ASN A 61 -2.76 14.99 14.07
C ASN A 61 -2.77 14.17 12.77
N ALA A 62 -2.09 14.62 11.72
CA ALA A 62 -1.93 13.89 10.47
C ALA A 62 -0.50 13.39 10.27
N VAL A 63 -0.36 12.21 9.66
CA VAL A 63 0.90 11.71 9.13
C VAL A 63 0.74 11.41 7.65
N PHE A 64 1.59 11.99 6.81
CA PHE A 64 1.65 11.71 5.38
C PHE A 64 2.75 10.71 5.08
N LEU A 65 2.43 9.66 4.35
CA LEU A 65 3.35 8.60 3.93
C LEU A 65 3.59 8.74 2.42
N LEU A 66 4.85 8.81 1.99
CA LEU A 66 5.22 8.99 0.58
C LEU A 66 6.23 7.93 0.10
N PRO A 67 5.90 6.63 0.14
CA PRO A 67 6.79 5.57 -0.30
C PRO A 67 6.73 5.29 -1.82
N VAL A 68 7.88 4.94 -2.37
CA VAL A 68 7.98 4.16 -3.61
C VAL A 68 8.16 2.70 -3.24
N THR A 69 7.46 1.83 -3.95
CA THR A 69 7.31 0.42 -3.61
C THR A 69 7.61 -0.46 -4.81
N PHE A 70 8.20 -1.61 -4.55
CA PHE A 70 8.35 -2.70 -5.51
C PHE A 70 7.21 -3.70 -5.32
N ASP A 71 6.48 -3.99 -6.40
CA ASP A 71 5.39 -4.95 -6.47
C ASP A 71 5.89 -6.29 -6.99
N PHE A 72 5.76 -7.31 -6.15
CA PHE A 72 6.13 -8.67 -6.54
C PHE A 72 5.09 -9.22 -7.51
N PRO A 73 5.52 -9.94 -8.57
CA PRO A 73 4.60 -10.63 -9.47
C PRO A 73 3.66 -11.54 -8.67
N VAL A 74 2.40 -11.61 -9.10
CA VAL A 74 1.33 -12.41 -8.45
C VAL A 74 1.85 -13.81 -8.13
N LYS A 75 1.89 -14.15 -6.85
CA LYS A 75 2.12 -15.53 -6.41
C LYS A 75 0.76 -16.20 -6.31
N ARG A 76 0.53 -17.23 -7.14
CA ARG A 76 -0.61 -18.14 -6.98
C ARG A 76 -0.22 -19.11 -5.87
N VAL A 77 -0.93 -19.11 -4.74
CA VAL A 77 -0.81 -20.19 -3.76
C VAL A 77 -1.93 -21.17 -4.06
N THR A 78 -1.55 -22.33 -4.59
CA THR A 78 -2.42 -23.50 -4.74
C THR A 78 -2.18 -24.36 -3.51
N ASP A 79 -3.13 -24.42 -2.58
CA ASP A 79 -3.21 -25.47 -1.53
C ASP A 79 -4.54 -25.43 -0.72
N PHE A 80 -5.48 -24.54 -1.03
CA PHE A 80 -6.86 -24.67 -0.57
C PHE A 80 -7.69 -25.19 -1.74
N GLU A 81 -8.26 -26.38 -1.56
CA GLU A 81 -9.09 -27.03 -2.54
C GLU A 81 -10.20 -26.06 -3.02
N GLU A 82 -10.17 -25.76 -4.33
CA GLU A 82 -11.18 -25.06 -5.15
C GLU A 82 -11.11 -23.53 -5.35
N GLU A 83 -10.43 -22.71 -4.52
CA GLU A 83 -10.34 -21.25 -4.77
C GLU A 83 -8.90 -20.70 -4.83
N GLN A 84 -8.51 -20.22 -6.03
CA GLN A 84 -7.22 -19.56 -6.24
C GLN A 84 -7.27 -18.10 -5.76
N ILE A 85 -6.78 -17.82 -4.56
CA ILE A 85 -6.61 -16.45 -4.07
C ILE A 85 -5.33 -15.86 -4.65
N ASN A 86 -5.48 -14.78 -5.44
CA ASN A 86 -4.36 -14.01 -5.96
C ASN A 86 -4.02 -12.88 -4.98
N PHE A 87 -2.76 -12.81 -4.54
CA PHE A 87 -2.24 -11.67 -3.79
C PHE A 87 -0.94 -11.13 -4.42
N ILE A 88 -0.72 -9.84 -4.23
CA ILE A 88 0.40 -9.08 -4.77
C ILE A 88 1.16 -8.49 -3.59
N PRO A 89 2.25 -9.14 -3.12
CA PRO A 89 3.10 -8.57 -2.11
C PRO A 89 3.79 -7.29 -2.61
N TYR A 90 4.10 -6.38 -1.70
CA TYR A 90 4.94 -5.22 -1.96
C TYR A 90 5.84 -4.88 -0.78
N VAL A 91 6.97 -4.24 -1.08
CA VAL A 91 7.83 -3.57 -0.08
C VAL A 91 8.27 -2.24 -0.63
N GLY A 92 8.59 -1.27 0.21
CA GLY A 92 9.06 0.02 -0.24
C GLY A 92 9.66 0.87 0.85
N ALA A 93 10.12 2.04 0.42
CA ALA A 93 10.71 3.03 1.29
C ALA A 93 10.38 4.44 0.79
N GLY A 94 10.48 5.42 1.67
CA GLY A 94 10.26 6.82 1.32
C GLY A 94 10.36 7.73 2.54
N ALA A 95 9.45 8.70 2.59
CA ALA A 95 9.36 9.65 3.69
C ALA A 95 8.03 9.55 4.44
N ALA A 96 8.08 9.84 5.74
CA ALA A 96 6.92 10.14 6.57
C ALA A 96 7.00 11.60 7.02
N ILE A 97 5.86 12.30 7.03
CA ILE A 97 5.77 13.70 7.45
C ILE A 97 4.67 13.80 8.49
N SER A 98 5.03 14.14 9.73
CA SER A 98 4.09 14.34 10.82
C SER A 98 3.71 15.82 10.94
N THR A 99 2.44 16.08 11.26
CA THR A 99 1.96 17.42 11.66
C THR A 99 1.79 17.57 13.17
N SER A 100 2.32 16.62 13.97
CA SER A 100 2.34 16.73 15.43
C SER A 100 3.24 17.89 15.88
N GLY A 101 3.22 18.25 17.17
CA GLY A 101 3.69 19.53 17.71
C GLY A 101 5.04 20.09 17.21
N ASP A 102 5.99 19.24 16.85
CA ASP A 102 7.31 19.66 16.35
C ASP A 102 7.49 19.53 14.82
N ASN A 103 6.46 19.12 14.07
CA ASN A 103 6.46 18.82 12.63
C ASN A 103 7.74 18.08 12.18
N SER A 104 7.77 16.76 12.29
CA SER A 104 8.95 15.96 11.91
C SER A 104 8.83 15.34 10.51
N VAL A 105 9.99 15.21 9.84
CA VAL A 105 10.14 14.46 8.59
C VAL A 105 11.09 13.31 8.84
N GLY A 106 10.64 12.10 8.54
CA GLY A 106 11.34 10.86 8.86
C GLY A 106 11.48 9.94 7.66
N PHE A 107 12.38 8.97 7.79
CA PHE A 107 12.46 7.88 6.84
C PHE A 107 11.26 6.93 7.02
N LEU A 108 10.80 6.30 5.95
CA LEU A 108 9.67 5.35 5.97
C LEU A 108 10.12 4.03 5.35
N LEU A 109 9.81 2.92 6.01
CA LEU A 109 9.74 1.59 5.41
C LEU A 109 8.30 1.11 5.40
N THR A 110 7.87 0.48 4.31
CA THR A 110 6.52 -0.08 4.18
C THR A 110 6.56 -1.45 3.52
N GLY A 111 5.61 -2.30 3.87
CA GLY A 111 5.40 -3.57 3.19
C GLY A 111 3.98 -4.07 3.39
N GLY A 112 3.47 -4.86 2.46
CA GLY A 112 2.10 -5.30 2.52
C GLY A 112 1.70 -6.23 1.39
N VAL A 113 0.39 -6.45 1.27
CA VAL A 113 -0.23 -7.28 0.25
C VAL A 113 -1.47 -6.60 -0.29
N ASP A 114 -1.63 -6.64 -1.61
CA ASP A 114 -2.88 -6.29 -2.28
C ASP A 114 -3.60 -7.58 -2.71
N VAL A 115 -4.91 -7.65 -2.51
CA VAL A 115 -5.79 -8.76 -2.93
C VAL A 115 -6.85 -8.20 -3.88
N PRO A 116 -6.77 -8.47 -5.18
CA PRO A 116 -7.81 -8.07 -6.13
C PRO A 116 -9.11 -8.81 -5.78
N LEU A 117 -10.14 -8.07 -5.37
CA LEU A 117 -11.45 -8.63 -5.04
C LEU A 117 -12.34 -8.72 -6.28
N SER A 118 -12.26 -7.71 -7.15
CA SER A 118 -12.98 -7.63 -8.42
C SER A 118 -12.19 -6.77 -9.42
N PRO A 119 -12.66 -6.62 -10.67
CA PRO A 119 -12.07 -5.64 -11.59
C PRO A 119 -12.09 -4.20 -11.04
N GLU A 120 -13.01 -3.85 -10.17
CA GLU A 120 -13.23 -2.52 -9.61
C GLU A 120 -12.61 -2.35 -8.23
N PHE A 121 -12.46 -3.42 -7.43
CA PHE A 121 -12.04 -3.31 -6.04
C PHE A 121 -10.78 -4.13 -5.71
N THR A 122 -9.93 -3.55 -4.86
CA THR A 122 -8.73 -4.18 -4.30
C THR A 122 -8.76 -4.03 -2.78
N ALA A 123 -8.59 -5.12 -2.04
CA ALA A 123 -8.28 -5.06 -0.62
C ALA A 123 -6.77 -4.91 -0.42
N THR A 124 -6.36 -4.20 0.62
CA THR A 124 -4.95 -4.02 0.95
C THR A 124 -4.73 -4.15 2.45
N ALA A 125 -3.61 -4.75 2.81
CA ALA A 125 -3.07 -4.77 4.16
C ALA A 125 -1.60 -4.33 4.10
N GLY A 126 -1.20 -3.36 4.91
CA GLY A 126 0.13 -2.77 4.87
C GLY A 126 0.65 -2.43 6.26
N LEU A 127 1.93 -2.73 6.51
CA LEU A 127 2.65 -2.37 7.70
C LEU A 127 3.65 -1.26 7.36
N ASN A 128 3.65 -0.20 8.16
CA ASN A 128 4.44 1.01 7.95
C ASN A 128 5.30 1.28 9.18
N PHE A 129 6.57 1.61 8.96
CA PHE A 129 7.56 1.98 9.96
C PHE A 129 8.08 3.38 9.65
N GLY A 130 7.60 4.38 10.36
CA GLY A 130 8.07 5.75 10.28
C GLY A 130 9.17 6.01 11.30
N PHE A 131 10.37 6.31 10.83
CA PHE A 131 11.51 6.72 11.66
C PHE A 131 11.49 8.25 11.79
N LEU A 132 10.58 8.75 12.62
CA LEU A 132 10.44 10.15 13.00
C LEU A 132 11.32 10.42 14.23
N ASP A 133 10.83 11.19 15.21
CA ASP A 133 11.53 11.37 16.50
C ASP A 133 11.58 10.07 17.31
N GLN A 134 10.54 9.25 17.16
CA GLN A 134 10.47 7.86 17.58
C GLN A 134 10.13 6.98 16.38
N THR A 135 10.32 5.66 16.53
CA THR A 135 9.91 4.71 15.49
C THR A 135 8.44 4.39 15.66
N ASP A 136 7.63 4.91 14.75
CA ASP A 136 6.19 4.71 14.73
C ASP A 136 5.84 3.53 13.83
N VAL A 137 5.00 2.63 14.32
CA VAL A 137 4.59 1.41 13.62
C VAL A 137 3.08 1.33 13.53
N GLY A 138 2.57 1.26 12.30
CA GLY A 138 1.14 1.21 12.01
C GLY A 138 0.77 0.13 10.99
N LEU A 139 -0.28 -0.63 11.29
CA LEU A 139 -0.90 -1.59 10.39
C LEU A 139 -2.17 -0.98 9.80
N MET A 140 -2.15 -0.80 8.49
CA MET A 140 -3.25 -0.29 7.69
C MET A 140 -3.98 -1.45 7.02
N PHE A 141 -5.31 -1.40 7.05
CA PHE A 141 -6.17 -2.22 6.20
C PHE A 141 -7.09 -1.32 5.40
N GLY A 142 -7.52 -1.74 4.21
CA GLY A 142 -8.50 -0.96 3.48
C GLY A 142 -8.98 -1.57 2.17
N ILE A 143 -9.94 -0.88 1.57
CA ILE A 143 -10.49 -1.19 0.25
C ILE A 143 -10.23 0.00 -0.67
N GLY A 144 -9.73 -0.28 -1.86
CA GLY A 144 -9.48 0.69 -2.93
C GLY A 144 -10.36 0.44 -4.15
N TYR A 145 -10.76 1.52 -4.81
CA TYR A 145 -11.41 1.52 -6.12
C TYR A 145 -10.37 1.70 -7.23
N ASN A 146 -10.38 0.80 -8.21
CA ASN A 146 -9.41 0.72 -9.29
C ASN A 146 -9.73 1.70 -10.43
N PHE A 147 -8.69 2.27 -11.04
CA PHE A 147 -8.78 3.14 -12.23
C PHE A 147 -7.63 2.90 -13.23
#